data_AF-A0A2V7VE58-F1
#
_entry.id   AF-A0A2V7VE58-F1
#
_cell.length_a   1.000
_cell.length_b   1.000
_cell.length_c   1.000
_cell.angle_alpha   90.00
_cell.angle_beta   90.00
_cell.angle_gamma   90.00
#
_symmetry.space_group_name_H-M   'P 1'
#
loop_
_entity.id
_entity.type
_entity.pdbx_description
1 polymer ?
#
loop_
_entity_poly.entity_id
_entity_poly.type
_entity_poly.pdbx_seq_one_letter_code
_entity_poly.pdbx_strand_id
1 'polypeptide(L)' 'MLVTIDTLRADHLGVYGYKRPTSPKIDALARSGTVFERAYTFWPKTRGSMAIMLTGRRPSRNGYSKTHPV' A
#
# COMPACT_ATOMS: atom_id res chain seq x y z
N MET A 1 13.24 -6.65 2.19
CA MET A 1 12.70 -6.42 0.84
C MET A 1 11.37 -5.69 0.96
N LEU A 2 11.13 -4.66 0.14
CA LEU A 2 9.85 -3.93 0.08
C LEU A 2 9.18 -4.19 -1.27
N VAL A 3 7.92 -4.60 -1.27
CA VAL A 3 7.11 -4.81 -2.48
C VAL A 3 5.84 -3.96 -2.36
N THR A 4 5.52 -3.23 -3.41
CA THR A 4 4.30 -2.41 -3.54
C THR A 4 3.63 -2.68 -4.87
N ILE A 5 2.31 -2.51 -4.93
CA ILE A 5 1.49 -2.71 -6.13
C ILE A 5 0.65 -1.45 -6.32
N ASP A 6 0.79 -0.80 -7.49
CA ASP A 6 0.07 0.44 -7.76
C ASP A 6 -1.43 0.16 -7.94
N THR A 7 -2.27 1.05 -7.40
CA THR A 7 -3.75 1.02 -7.51
C THR A 7 -4.46 -0.24 -6.97
N LEU A 8 -3.79 -1.11 -6.22
CA LEU A 8 -4.38 -2.35 -5.70
C LEU A 8 -5.44 -2.08 -4.61
N ARG A 9 -6.61 -2.69 -4.78
CA ARG A 9 -7.64 -2.74 -3.72
C ARG A 9 -7.39 -3.92 -2.78
N ALA A 10 -7.52 -3.69 -1.49
CA ALA A 10 -7.36 -4.75 -0.48
C ALA A 10 -8.41 -5.87 -0.65
N ASP A 11 -9.67 -5.51 -0.92
CA ASP A 11 -10.78 -6.46 -1.09
C ASP A 11 -10.69 -7.34 -2.36
N HIS A 12 -9.62 -7.21 -3.15
CA HIS A 12 -9.31 -8.05 -4.31
C HIS A 12 -8.17 -9.06 -4.05
N LEU A 13 -7.75 -9.22 -2.78
CA LEU A 13 -6.82 -10.26 -2.36
C LEU A 13 -7.54 -11.35 -1.57
N GLY A 14 -7.16 -12.61 -1.79
CA GLY A 14 -7.72 -13.77 -1.10
C GLY A 14 -7.54 -13.70 0.43
N VAL A 15 -6.39 -13.21 0.91
CA VAL A 15 -6.13 -12.95 2.33
C VAL A 15 -7.17 -12.03 2.99
N TYR A 16 -7.81 -11.13 2.23
CA TYR A 16 -8.88 -10.25 2.71
C TYR A 16 -10.29 -10.73 2.30
N GLY A 17 -10.43 -11.98 1.86
CA GLY A 17 -11.73 -12.62 1.58
C GLY A 17 -12.20 -12.57 0.12
N TYR A 18 -11.34 -12.19 -0.83
CA TYR A 18 -11.74 -12.18 -2.24
C TYR A 18 -11.93 -13.60 -2.80
N LYS A 19 -13.03 -13.81 -3.55
CA LYS A 19 -13.44 -15.16 -3.99
C LYS A 19 -12.65 -15.71 -5.17
N ARG A 20 -12.03 -14.85 -5.99
CA ARG A 20 -11.27 -15.29 -7.17
C ARG A 20 -9.81 -15.48 -6.79
N PRO A 21 -9.08 -16.47 -7.35
CA PRO A 21 -7.69 -16.74 -7.02
C PRO A 21 -6.73 -15.77 -7.72
N THR A 22 -6.88 -14.46 -7.45
CA THR A 22 -6.06 -13.39 -8.03
C THR A 22 -4.71 -13.22 -7.35
N SER A 23 -4.54 -13.74 -6.13
CA SER A 23 -3.36 -13.48 -5.29
C SER A 23 -2.74 -14.69 -4.60
N PRO A 24 -2.69 -15.90 -5.21
CA PRO A 24 -2.33 -17.14 -4.49
C PRO A 24 -0.94 -17.10 -3.82
N LYS A 25 0.02 -16.34 -4.38
CA LYS A 25 1.36 -16.17 -3.80
C LYS A 25 1.36 -15.21 -2.59
N ILE A 26 0.54 -14.16 -2.63
CA ILE A 26 0.36 -13.23 -1.50
C ILE A 26 -0.39 -13.95 -0.38
N ASP A 27 -1.40 -14.75 -0.71
CA ASP A 27 -2.16 -15.53 0.29
C ASP A 27 -1.26 -16.58 0.97
N ALA A 28 -0.32 -17.18 0.23
CA ALA A 28 0.68 -18.07 0.80
C ALA A 28 1.63 -17.33 1.77
N LEU A 29 2.09 -16.14 1.41
CA LEU A 29 2.92 -15.31 2.28
C LEU A 29 2.17 -14.90 3.55
N ALA A 30 0.89 -14.58 3.45
CA ALA A 30 0.05 -14.21 4.58
C ALA A 30 -0.07 -15.33 5.63
N ARG A 31 -0.08 -16.61 5.20
CA ARG A 31 -0.16 -17.77 6.12
C ARG A 31 1.07 -17.95 6.99
N SER A 32 2.23 -17.49 6.54
CA SER A 32 3.49 -17.57 7.31
C SER A 32 3.94 -16.22 7.86
N GLY A 33 3.11 -15.19 7.77
CA GLY A 33 3.43 -13.82 8.18
C GLY A 33 2.34 -13.19 9.04
N THR A 34 2.40 -11.86 9.17
CA THR A 34 1.38 -11.07 9.88
C THR A 34 0.59 -10.24 8.87
N VAL A 35 -0.73 -10.28 9.01
CA VAL A 35 -1.66 -9.50 8.18
C VAL A 35 -2.18 -8.31 8.98
N PHE A 36 -2.20 -7.13 8.35
CA PHE A 36 -2.76 -5.92 8.94
C PHE A 36 -4.13 -5.64 8.32
N GLU A 37 -5.21 -5.83 9.08
CA GLU A 37 -6.58 -5.56 8.62
C GLU A 37 -6.88 -4.05 8.50
N ARG A 38 -6.05 -3.21 9.13
CA ARG A 38 -6.23 -1.75 9.22
C ARG A 38 -4.94 -1.02 8.83
N ALA A 39 -4.61 -1.05 7.55
CA ALA A 39 -3.50 -0.30 6.96
C ALA A 39 -4.03 0.79 6.03
N TYR A 40 -3.69 2.06 6.31
CA TYR A 40 -4.19 3.22 5.56
C TYR A 40 -3.06 3.98 4.88
N THR A 41 -3.27 4.40 3.62
CA THR A 41 -2.38 5.38 2.97
C THR A 41 -2.65 6.78 3.51
N PHE A 42 -1.60 7.55 3.74
CA PHE A 42 -1.74 8.95 4.11
C PHE A 42 -2.07 9.85 2.89
N TRP A 43 -1.87 9.34 1.66
CA TRP A 43 -2.13 10.10 0.43
C TRP A 43 -2.69 9.20 -0.68
N PRO A 44 -3.83 9.55 -1.30
CA PRO A 44 -4.52 8.68 -2.27
C PRO A 44 -4.00 8.82 -3.72
N LYS A 45 -2.75 9.26 -3.90
CA LYS A 45 -2.11 9.38 -5.23
C LYS A 45 -0.72 8.77 -5.20
N THR A 46 -0.38 8.02 -6.25
CA THR A 46 0.84 7.19 -6.35
C THR A 46 2.12 7.91 -5.94
N ARG A 47 2.38 9.11 -6.45
CA ARG A 47 3.59 9.88 -6.09
C ARG A 47 3.64 10.23 -4.60
N GLY A 48 2.53 10.73 -4.05
CA GLY A 48 2.46 11.14 -2.65
C GLY A 48 2.51 9.96 -1.68
N SER A 49 1.87 8.83 -2.01
CA SER A 49 1.92 7.62 -1.18
C SER A 49 3.33 7.06 -1.10
N MET A 50 4.04 6.98 -2.23
CA MET A 50 5.43 6.52 -2.28
C MET A 50 6.38 7.45 -1.53
N ALA A 51 6.25 8.77 -1.70
CA ALA A 51 7.07 9.73 -0.97
C ALA A 51 6.92 9.60 0.55
N ILE A 52 5.69 9.43 1.05
CA ILE A 52 5.43 9.24 2.49
C ILE A 52 5.95 7.88 2.97
N MET A 53 5.73 6.82 2.21
CA MET A 53 6.16 5.45 2.56
C MET A 53 7.69 5.36 2.69
N LEU A 54 8.43 5.98 1.77
CA LEU A 54 9.90 5.93 1.76
C LEU A 54 10.56 6.90 2.74
N THR A 55 9.91 8.01 3.08
CA THR A 55 10.47 9.01 4.00
C THR A 55 9.99 8.86 5.44
N GLY A 56 8.87 8.17 5.68
CA GLY A 56 8.20 8.14 6.98
C GLY A 56 7.64 9.51 7.43
N ARG A 57 7.59 10.50 6.53
CA ARG A 57 7.21 11.88 6.84
C ARG A 57 5.88 12.23 6.19
N ARG A 58 5.06 12.98 6.95
CA ARG A 58 3.79 13.55 6.48
C ARG A 58 4.03 14.49 5.28
N PRO A 59 3.03 14.75 4.42
CA PRO A 59 3.12 15.67 3.27
C PRO A 59 3.69 17.05 3.63
N SER A 60 3.32 17.59 4.79
CA SER A 60 3.85 18.88 5.26
C SER A 60 5.35 18.89 5.57
N ARG A 61 6.00 17.72 5.62
CA ARG A 61 7.39 17.56 6.05
C ARG A 61 8.26 16.78 5.07
N ASN A 62 7.71 16.27 3.96
CA ASN A 62 8.43 15.45 2.99
C ASN A 62 8.71 16.17 1.66
N GLY A 63 8.38 17.46 1.57
CA GLY A 63 8.58 18.28 0.36
C GLY A 63 7.53 18.05 -0.74
N TYR A 64 6.68 17.03 -0.63
CA TYR A 64 5.62 16.72 -1.59
C TYR A 64 4.32 17.48 -1.24
N SER A 65 3.89 18.34 -2.15
CA SER A 65 2.69 19.19 -1.99
C SER A 65 1.70 18.97 -3.14
N LYS A 66 0.41 19.29 -2.91
CA LYS A 66 -0.59 19.36 -4.00
C LYS A 66 -0.20 20.37 -5.09
N THR A 67 0.52 21.42 -4.72
CA THR A 67 0.86 22.56 -5.60
C THR A 67 2.29 22.53 -6.13
N HIS A 68 3.15 21.66 -5.59
CA HIS A 68 4.54 21.54 -6.00
C HIS A 68 4.84 20.08 -6.30
N PRO A 69 4.81 19.67 -7.58
CA PRO A 69 5.41 18.42 -7.97
C PRO A 69 6.92 18.62 -7.86
N VAL A 70 7.54 17.94 -6.91
CA VAL A 70 8.93 17.51 -7.11
C VAL A 70 9.01 16.59 -8.32
#